data_AF-X1DX62-F1
#
_entry.id   AF-X1DX62-F1
#
_cell.length_a   1.000
_cell.length_b   1.000
_cell.length_c   1.000
_cell.angle_alpha   90.00
_cell.angle_beta   90.00
_cell.angle_gamma   90.00
#
_symmetry.space_group_name_H-M   'P 1'
#
loop_
_entity.id
_entity.type
_entity.pdbx_description
1 polymer ?
#
loop_
_entity_poly.entity_id
_entity_poly.type
_entity_poly.pdbx_seq_one_letter_code
_entity_poly.pdbx_strand_id
1 'polypeptide(L)'
;KYYISHAEKIFKELEDKLGLADIYRLKANLLKKLKRWKDSEIFFKKAIKIYSKFRDKINEGESYYELGDMSFLKKDVDLARKRLIKSKKILGSIGARKHLGEIEEKLDNLKK
;
A
#
# COMPACT_ATOMS: atom_id res chain seq x y z
N LYS A 1 -9.08 -16.08 2.62
CA LYS A 1 -7.91 -16.41 3.49
C LYS A 1 -7.11 -17.59 2.94
N TYR A 2 -7.74 -18.72 2.62
CA TYR A 2 -7.09 -19.92 2.06
C TYR A 2 -6.17 -19.61 0.85
N TYR A 3 -6.68 -18.95 -0.19
CA TYR A 3 -5.90 -18.62 -1.39
C TYR A 3 -4.66 -17.75 -1.13
N ILE A 4 -4.75 -16.80 -0.21
CA ILE A 4 -3.62 -15.91 0.15
C ILE A 4 -2.51 -16.71 0.83
N SER A 5 -2.86 -17.64 1.73
CA SER A 5 -1.87 -18.48 2.42
C SER A 5 -1.23 -19.49 1.47
N HIS A 6 -2.00 -20.06 0.54
CA HIS A 6 -1.47 -20.99 -0.46
C HIS A 6 -0.52 -20.30 -1.43
N ALA A 7 -0.91 -19.15 -1.98
CA ALA A 7 -0.05 -18.36 -2.86
C ALA A 7 1.24 -17.88 -2.15
N GLU A 8 1.16 -17.50 -0.87
CA GLU A 8 2.36 -17.16 -0.09
C GLU A 8 3.35 -18.33 -0.01
N LYS A 9 2.86 -19.56 0.17
CA LYS A 9 3.70 -20.75 0.23
C LYS A 9 4.42 -20.95 -1.11
N ILE A 10 3.67 -20.88 -2.21
CA ILE A 10 4.22 -21.01 -3.56
C ILE A 10 5.31 -19.96 -3.83
N PHE A 11 5.03 -18.68 -3.61
CA PHE A 11 6.02 -17.63 -3.87
C PHE A 11 7.24 -17.69 -2.94
N LYS A 12 7.11 -18.28 -1.73
CA LYS A 12 8.28 -18.56 -0.87
C LYS A 12 9.14 -19.66 -1.46
N GLU A 13 8.54 -20.76 -1.91
CA GLU A 13 9.24 -21.90 -2.50
C GLU A 13 9.92 -21.53 -3.82
N LEU A 14 9.30 -20.67 -4.63
CA LEU A 14 9.87 -20.14 -5.86
C LEU A 14 10.87 -19.00 -5.64
N GLU A 15 11.08 -18.57 -4.40
CA GLU A 15 11.86 -17.40 -4.01
C GLU A 15 11.45 -16.07 -4.69
N ASP A 16 10.25 -16.01 -5.26
CA ASP A 16 9.70 -14.83 -5.95
C ASP A 16 9.38 -13.72 -4.94
N LYS A 17 10.28 -12.74 -4.87
CA LYS A 17 10.13 -11.61 -3.94
C LYS A 17 8.99 -10.68 -4.34
N LEU A 18 8.78 -10.44 -5.64
CA LEU A 18 7.72 -9.53 -6.09
C LEU A 18 6.34 -10.16 -5.88
N GLY A 19 6.18 -11.45 -6.21
CA GLY A 19 4.98 -12.21 -5.87
C GLY A 19 4.69 -12.21 -4.36
N LEU A 20 5.72 -12.33 -3.51
CA LEU A 20 5.54 -12.19 -2.05
C LEU A 20 5.11 -10.78 -1.62
N ALA A 21 5.58 -9.73 -2.30
CA ALA A 21 5.15 -8.36 -2.03
C ALA A 21 3.67 -8.16 -2.37
N ASP A 22 3.18 -8.73 -3.47
CA ASP A 22 1.76 -8.72 -3.84
C ASP A 22 0.92 -9.40 -2.78
N ILE A 23 1.36 -10.57 -2.29
CA ILE A 23 0.70 -11.27 -1.19
C ILE A 23 0.67 -10.43 0.09
N TYR A 24 1.76 -9.76 0.45
CA TYR A 24 1.77 -8.87 1.61
C TYR A 24 0.81 -7.70 1.46
N ARG A 25 0.73 -7.08 0.28
CA ARG A 25 -0.25 -6.01 0.01
C ARG A 25 -1.69 -6.51 0.11
N LEU A 26 -1.99 -7.70 -0.43
CA LEU A 26 -3.31 -8.33 -0.32
C LEU A 26 -3.68 -8.64 1.14
N LYS A 27 -2.75 -9.18 1.93
CA LYS A 27 -2.94 -9.39 3.37
C LYS A 27 -3.21 -8.08 4.10
N ALA A 28 -2.44 -7.04 3.80
CA ALA A 28 -2.59 -5.74 4.41
C ALA A 28 -3.98 -5.15 4.13
N ASN A 29 -4.46 -5.22 2.88
CA ASN A 29 -5.79 -4.79 2.50
C ASN A 29 -6.91 -5.59 3.19
N LEU A 30 -6.76 -6.91 3.30
CA LEU A 30 -7.72 -7.74 4.05
C LEU A 30 -7.78 -7.32 5.53
N LEU A 31 -6.62 -7.11 6.16
CA LEU A 31 -6.53 -6.67 7.55
C LEU A 31 -7.07 -5.25 7.73
N LYS A 32 -6.87 -4.35 6.76
CA LYS A 32 -7.47 -3.01 6.70
C LYS A 32 -9.00 -3.11 6.75
N LYS A 33 -9.60 -3.95 5.90
CA LYS A 33 -11.06 -4.18 5.88
C LYS A 33 -11.59 -4.72 7.20
N LEU A 34 -10.80 -5.54 7.90
CA LEU A 34 -11.11 -6.07 9.24
C LEU A 34 -10.77 -5.09 10.38
N LYS A 35 -10.35 -3.86 10.07
CA LYS A 35 -9.91 -2.85 11.04
C LYS A 35 -8.75 -3.30 11.95
N ARG A 36 -7.98 -4.31 11.53
CA ARG A 36 -6.75 -4.77 12.20
C ARG A 36 -5.57 -3.91 11.80
N TRP A 37 -5.59 -2.66 12.25
CA TRP A 37 -4.71 -1.59 11.76
C TRP A 37 -3.22 -1.88 11.94
N LYS A 38 -2.80 -2.37 13.11
CA LYS A 38 -1.39 -2.64 13.41
C LYS A 38 -0.83 -3.72 12.46
N ASP A 39 -1.57 -4.82 12.29
CA ASP A 39 -1.16 -5.91 11.42
C ASP A 39 -1.15 -5.49 9.95
N SER A 40 -2.17 -4.73 9.52
CA SER A 40 -2.26 -4.18 8.18
C SER A 40 -1.03 -3.31 7.86
N GLU A 41 -0.66 -2.41 8.78
CA GLU A 41 0.51 -1.55 8.62
C GLU A 41 1.82 -2.34 8.48
N ILE A 42 1.99 -3.42 9.25
CA ILE A 42 3.17 -4.30 9.16
C ILE A 42 3.29 -4.89 7.75
N PHE A 43 2.20 -5.42 7.20
CA PHE A 43 2.22 -6.04 5.88
C PHE A 43 2.38 -5.03 4.74
N PHE A 44 1.76 -3.85 4.82
CA PHE A 44 2.04 -2.77 3.85
C PHE A 44 3.51 -2.37 3.85
N LYS A 45 4.13 -2.19 5.03
CA LYS A 45 5.56 -1.85 5.13
C LYS A 45 6.46 -2.94 4.54
N LYS A 46 6.11 -4.23 4.74
CA LYS A 46 6.84 -5.34 4.11
C LYS A 46 6.75 -5.30 2.59
N ALA A 47 5.55 -5.10 2.04
CA ALA A 47 5.34 -4.99 0.59
C ALA A 47 6.12 -3.80 0.00
N ILE A 48 5.97 -2.61 0.58
CA ILE A 48 6.67 -1.38 0.16
C ILE A 48 8.19 -1.58 0.16
N LYS A 49 8.76 -2.20 1.20
CA LYS A 49 10.22 -2.46 1.27
C LYS A 49 10.70 -3.30 0.08
N ILE A 50 9.91 -4.29 -0.33
CA ILE A 50 10.27 -5.14 -1.47
C ILE A 50 10.10 -4.38 -2.78
N TYR A 51 8.95 -3.75 -3.03
CA TYR A 51 8.73 -2.97 -4.26
C TYR A 51 9.81 -1.90 -4.44
N SER A 52 10.18 -1.20 -3.37
CA SER A 52 11.25 -0.21 -3.40
C SER A 52 12.61 -0.81 -3.76
N LYS A 53 12.96 -1.98 -3.18
CA LYS A 53 14.20 -2.72 -3.49
C LYS A 53 14.27 -3.12 -4.97
N PHE A 54 13.15 -3.54 -5.55
CA PHE A 54 13.06 -3.99 -6.94
C PHE A 54 12.68 -2.89 -7.93
N ARG A 55 12.59 -1.63 -7.47
CA ARG A 55 12.20 -0.46 -8.27
C ARG A 55 10.82 -0.57 -8.93
N ASP A 56 9.92 -1.36 -8.35
CA ASP A 56 8.52 -1.42 -8.77
C ASP A 56 7.76 -0.20 -8.23
N LYS A 57 7.85 0.91 -8.97
CA LYS A 57 7.30 2.20 -8.54
C LYS A 57 5.78 2.24 -8.57
N ILE A 58 5.14 1.47 -9.44
CA ILE A 58 3.67 1.40 -9.50
C ILE A 58 3.16 0.82 -8.19
N ASN A 59 3.59 -0.40 -7.85
CA ASN A 59 3.10 -1.07 -6.65
C ASN A 59 3.61 -0.43 -5.35
N GLU A 60 4.81 0.17 -5.34
CA GLU A 60 5.30 0.99 -4.21
C GLU A 60 4.35 2.18 -3.96
N GLY A 61 4.00 2.92 -5.02
CA GLY A 61 3.12 4.08 -4.94
C GLY A 61 1.69 3.73 -4.52
N GLU A 62 1.12 2.68 -5.10
CA GLU A 62 -0.22 2.18 -4.72
C GLU A 62 -0.26 1.71 -3.27
N SER A 63 0.78 1.02 -2.79
CA SER A 63 0.85 0.58 -1.39
C SER A 63 0.89 1.78 -0.42
N TYR A 64 1.56 2.87 -0.78
CA TYR A 64 1.53 4.10 0.01
C TYR A 64 0.15 4.77 -0.01
N TYR A 65 -0.57 4.72 -1.14
CA TYR A 65 -1.94 5.22 -1.22
C TYR A 65 -2.85 4.44 -0.28
N GLU A 66 -2.84 3.11 -0.35
CA GLU A 66 -3.69 2.24 0.48
C GLU A 66 -3.38 2.39 1.98
N LEU A 67 -2.10 2.60 2.33
CA LEU A 67 -1.66 2.87 3.69
C LEU A 67 -2.07 4.28 4.16
N GLY A 68 -2.10 5.26 3.26
CA GLY A 68 -2.61 6.61 3.51
C GLY A 68 -4.12 6.63 3.71
N ASP A 69 -4.87 5.91 2.86
CA ASP A 69 -6.30 5.67 3.00
C ASP A 69 -6.63 4.99 4.33
N MET A 70 -5.84 4.00 4.76
CA MET A 70 -5.99 3.41 6.09
C MET A 70 -5.83 4.45 7.22
N SER A 71 -4.83 5.35 7.13
CA SER A 71 -4.67 6.43 8.10
C SER A 71 -5.86 7.40 8.09
N PHE A 72 -6.39 7.72 6.92
CA PHE A 72 -7.59 8.53 6.77
C PHE A 72 -8.78 7.89 7.50
N LEU A 73 -9.02 6.59 7.30
CA LEU A 73 -10.08 5.84 7.99
C LEU A 73 -9.89 5.79 9.53
N LYS A 74 -8.64 5.84 9.99
CA LYS A 74 -8.29 5.95 11.43
C LYS A 74 -8.42 7.37 11.98
N LYS A 75 -8.76 8.36 11.15
CA LYS A 75 -8.75 9.80 11.48
C LYS A 75 -7.36 10.33 11.89
N ASP A 76 -6.29 9.67 11.44
CA ASP A 76 -4.92 10.09 11.65
C ASP A 76 -4.48 10.97 10.48
N VAL A 77 -4.83 12.26 10.57
CA VAL A 77 -4.70 13.25 9.49
C VAL A 77 -3.24 13.45 9.07
N ASP A 78 -2.33 13.57 10.04
CA ASP A 78 -0.92 13.80 9.77
C ASP A 78 -0.29 12.64 8.99
N LEU A 79 -0.58 11.42 9.45
CA LEU A 79 -0.02 10.23 8.83
C LEU A 79 -0.67 9.95 7.47
N ALA A 80 -1.97 10.21 7.33
CA ALA A 80 -2.68 10.12 6.06
C ALA A 80 -2.05 11.06 5.03
N ARG A 81 -1.88 12.34 5.39
CA ARG A 81 -1.27 13.37 4.54
C ARG A 81 0.14 12.96 4.11
N LYS A 82 1.01 12.56 5.06
CA LYS A 82 2.38 12.13 4.77
C LYS A 82 2.44 10.97 3.78
N ARG A 83 1.58 9.96 3.97
CA ARG A 83 1.54 8.75 3.14
C ARG A 83 0.98 9.03 1.74
N LEU A 84 -0.09 9.82 1.65
CA LEU A 84 -0.68 10.23 0.38
C LEU A 84 0.28 11.11 -0.45
N ILE A 85 0.99 12.06 0.17
CA ILE A 85 2.03 12.85 -0.52
C ILE A 85 3.14 11.94 -1.06
N LYS A 86 3.57 10.94 -0.28
CA LYS A 86 4.58 9.97 -0.73
C LYS A 86 4.09 9.16 -1.93
N SER A 87 2.84 8.69 -1.90
CA SER A 87 2.20 8.01 -3.04
C SER A 87 2.16 8.90 -4.27
N LYS A 88 1.67 10.14 -4.13
CA LYS A 88 1.61 11.14 -5.21
C LYS A 88 2.97 11.34 -5.87
N LYS A 89 4.03 11.51 -5.06
CA LYS A 89 5.40 11.71 -5.55
C LYS A 89 5.88 10.52 -6.39
N ILE A 90 5.65 9.29 -5.92
CA ILE A 90 6.10 8.08 -6.61
C ILE A 90 5.33 7.89 -7.91
N LEU A 91 3.99 7.89 -7.86
CA LEU A 91 3.15 7.66 -9.03
C LEU A 91 3.28 8.78 -10.07
N GLY A 92 3.44 10.03 -9.61
CA GLY A 92 3.73 11.18 -10.47
C GLY A 92 5.06 11.05 -11.21
N SER A 93 6.12 10.53 -10.55
CA SER A 93 7.43 10.35 -11.18
C SER A 93 7.46 9.35 -12.35
N ILE A 94 6.44 8.49 -12.46
CA ILE A 94 6.30 7.52 -13.55
C ILE A 94 5.11 7.82 -14.47
N GLY A 95 4.47 8.99 -14.32
CA GLY A 95 3.33 9.38 -15.15
C GLY A 95 2.04 8.58 -14.92
N ALA A 96 1.92 7.85 -13.79
CA ALA A 96 0.74 7.06 -13.47
C ALA A 96 -0.42 7.95 -13.01
N ARG A 97 -1.17 8.52 -13.96
CA ARG A 97 -2.21 9.54 -13.70
C ARG A 97 -3.47 9.01 -13.02
N LYS A 98 -3.79 7.72 -13.17
CA LYS A 98 -5.06 7.12 -12.68
C LYS A 98 -5.30 7.38 -11.19
N HIS A 99 -4.27 7.26 -10.36
CA HIS A 99 -4.37 7.40 -8.91
C HIS A 99 -4.22 8.83 -8.41
N LEU A 100 -3.75 9.76 -9.24
CA LEU A 100 -3.42 11.12 -8.79
C LEU A 100 -4.68 11.91 -8.40
N GLY A 101 -5.77 11.77 -9.15
CA GLY A 101 -7.04 12.44 -8.85
C GLY A 101 -7.61 12.01 -7.49
N GLU A 102 -7.65 10.70 -7.22
CA GLU A 102 -8.12 10.18 -5.94
C GLU A 102 -7.24 10.62 -4.76
N ILE A 103 -5.92 10.66 -4.97
CA ILE A 103 -4.97 11.13 -3.96
C ILE A 103 -5.21 12.63 -3.67
N GLU A 104 -5.42 13.44 -4.69
CA GLU A 104 -5.68 14.88 -4.58
C GLU A 104 -6.98 15.15 -3.83
N GLU A 105 -8.07 14.48 -4.19
CA GLU A 105 -9.37 14.60 -3.51
C GLU A 105 -9.24 14.27 -2.01
N LYS A 106 -8.58 13.16 -1.67
CA LYS A 106 -8.35 12.79 -0.26
C LYS A 106 -7.48 13.81 0.46
N LEU A 107 -6.44 14.35 -0.19
CA LEU A 107 -5.58 15.38 0.41
C LEU A 107 -6.33 16.67 0.68
N ASP A 108 -7.27 17.06 -0.18
CA ASP A 108 -8.11 18.24 0.03
C ASP A 108 -9.13 18.02 1.13
N ASN A 109 -9.71 16.82 1.22
CA ASN A 109 -10.60 16.44 2.32
C ASN A 109 -9.89 16.40 3.69
N LEU A 110 -8.56 16.23 3.73
CA LEU A 110 -7.75 16.30 4.96
C LEU A 110 -7.42 17.74 5.40
N LYS A 111 -7.74 18.76 4.60
CA LYS A 111 -7.53 20.19 4.94
C LYS A 111 -8.76 20.84 5.56
N LYS A 112 -9.93 20.23 5.41
CA LYS A 112 -11.22 20.66 5.96
C LYS A 112 -11.38 20.11 7.37
#